data_AF-A0A6A7KGV7-F1
#
_entry.id   AF-A0A6A7KGV7-F1
#
_cell.length_a   1.000
_cell.length_b   1.000
_cell.length_c   1.000
_cell.angle_alpha   90.00
_cell.angle_beta   90.00
_cell.angle_gamma   90.00
#
_symmetry.space_group_name_H-M   'P 1'
#
loop_
_entity.id
_entity.type
_entity.pdbx_description
1 polymer ?
#
loop_
_entity_poly.entity_id
_entity_poly.type
_entity_poly.pdbx_seq_one_letter_code
_entity_poly.pdbx_strand_id
1 'polypeptide(L)'
;MEYSMNFNDKNLSKFGDSLVNFIFSLALSEYLGYPSAGRVPNASLSIALEKAKLLSYVPPRTDKHGRGDIAEAILAYAWLEKKITIEEAVGILKKNFTPEVLHPSRKKEAIGSAFGELLKVVKERLEL
;
A
#
# COMPACT_ATOMS: atom_id res chain seq x y z
N MET A 1 21.99 2.04 1.47
CA MET A 1 20.78 1.20 1.57
C MET A 1 21.16 0.01 2.41
N GLU A 2 20.47 -0.18 3.51
CA GLU A 2 20.73 -1.27 4.47
C GLU A 2 20.05 -2.57 3.98
N TYR A 3 18.98 -2.43 3.19
CA TYR A 3 18.24 -3.53 2.59
C TYR A 3 18.41 -3.56 1.06
N SER A 4 18.31 -4.76 0.48
CA SER A 4 18.32 -4.93 -0.98
C SER A 4 16.99 -4.45 -1.57
N MET A 5 17.03 -3.62 -2.62
CA MET A 5 15.86 -3.19 -3.39
C MET A 5 15.37 -4.31 -4.32
N ASN A 6 14.86 -5.39 -3.74
CA ASN A 6 14.29 -6.53 -4.46
C ASN A 6 12.81 -6.72 -4.06
N PHE A 7 11.90 -6.14 -4.84
CA PHE A 7 10.46 -6.24 -4.56
C PHE A 7 9.89 -7.65 -4.75
N ASN A 8 10.65 -8.58 -5.34
CA ASN A 8 10.25 -9.98 -5.48
C ASN A 8 10.59 -10.83 -4.24
N ASP A 9 11.28 -10.26 -3.25
CA ASP A 9 11.58 -10.94 -2.01
C ASP A 9 10.29 -11.23 -1.23
N LYS A 10 9.99 -12.53 -1.04
CA LYS A 10 8.78 -12.98 -0.35
C LYS A 10 8.78 -12.69 1.14
N ASN A 11 9.94 -12.53 1.78
CA ASN A 11 9.99 -12.10 3.17
C ASN A 11 9.68 -10.60 3.28
N LEU A 12 10.15 -9.81 2.32
CA LEU A 12 9.84 -8.38 2.25
C LEU A 12 8.34 -8.15 1.99
N SER A 13 7.72 -8.90 1.07
CA SER A 13 6.28 -8.81 0.82
C SER A 13 5.45 -9.25 2.03
N LYS A 14 5.82 -10.36 2.70
CA LYS A 14 5.13 -10.82 3.93
C LYS A 14 5.21 -9.81 5.08
N PHE A 15 6.38 -9.18 5.26
CA PHE A 15 6.51 -8.09 6.21
C PHE A 15 5.65 -6.90 5.78
N GLY A 16 5.68 -6.56 4.49
CA GLY A 16 4.84 -5.54 3.87
C GLY A 16 3.34 -5.75 4.10
N ASP A 17 2.79 -6.96 3.94
CA ASP A 17 1.38 -7.27 4.21
C ASP A 17 0.99 -6.89 5.65
N SER A 18 1.81 -7.27 6.63
CA SER A 18 1.56 -6.92 8.03
C SER A 18 1.60 -5.41 8.27
N LEU A 19 2.57 -4.71 7.68
CA LEU A 19 2.74 -3.26 7.80
C LEU A 19 1.59 -2.51 7.12
N VAL A 20 1.23 -2.90 5.90
CA VAL A 20 0.15 -2.31 5.11
C VAL A 20 -1.19 -2.46 5.80
N ASN A 21 -1.49 -3.64 6.34
CA ASN A 21 -2.72 -3.88 7.10
C ASN A 21 -2.77 -3.05 8.39
N PHE A 22 -1.62 -2.87 9.07
CA PHE A 22 -1.53 -2.00 10.25
C PHE A 22 -1.78 -0.53 9.89
N ILE A 23 -1.08 0.00 8.89
CA ILE A 23 -1.25 1.38 8.39
C ILE A 23 -2.71 1.61 7.99
N PHE A 24 -3.33 0.67 7.26
CA PHE A 24 -4.72 0.79 6.85
C PHE A 24 -5.68 0.77 8.04
N SER A 25 -5.50 -0.13 9.00
CA SER A 25 -6.35 -0.23 10.19
C SER A 25 -6.24 1.03 11.06
N LEU A 26 -5.03 1.57 11.22
CA LEU A 26 -4.81 2.81 11.95
C LEU A 26 -5.46 4.00 11.23
N ALA A 27 -5.27 4.14 9.93
CA ALA A 27 -5.93 5.16 9.12
C ALA A 27 -7.45 5.05 9.18
N LEU A 28 -7.99 3.83 9.13
CA LEU A 28 -9.42 3.57 9.22
C LEU A 28 -9.99 3.94 10.59
N SER A 29 -9.27 3.58 11.66
CA SER A 29 -9.65 3.94 13.03
C SER A 29 -9.73 5.45 13.21
N GLU A 30 -8.70 6.17 12.75
CA GLU A 30 -8.65 7.62 12.85
C GLU A 30 -9.69 8.32 11.96
N TYR A 31 -10.00 7.75 10.79
CA TYR A 31 -11.04 8.26 9.91
C TYR A 31 -12.45 8.09 10.51
N LEU A 32 -12.69 6.97 11.19
CA LEU A 32 -13.97 6.65 11.81
C LEU A 32 -14.17 7.32 13.17
N GLY A 33 -13.08 7.72 13.83
CA GLY A 33 -13.11 8.29 15.19
C GLY A 33 -13.24 7.25 16.30
N TYR A 34 -13.10 5.95 16.00
CA TYR A 34 -13.10 4.86 16.97
C TYR A 34 -12.19 3.70 16.50
N PRO A 35 -11.66 2.87 17.42
CA PRO A 35 -10.80 1.74 17.04
C PRO A 35 -11.51 0.78 16.07
N SER A 36 -10.87 0.54 14.92
CA SER A 36 -11.37 -0.32 13.86
C SER A 36 -10.21 -1.06 13.20
N ALA A 37 -10.52 -2.11 12.46
CA ALA A 37 -9.52 -2.90 11.75
C ALA A 37 -10.01 -3.28 10.36
N GLY A 38 -9.08 -3.38 9.43
CA GLY A 38 -9.35 -3.78 8.07
C GLY A 38 -8.16 -4.50 7.46
N ARG A 39 -8.45 -5.45 6.56
CA ARG A 39 -7.43 -6.00 5.67
C ARG A 39 -7.53 -5.34 4.32
N VAL A 40 -6.38 -5.01 3.74
CA VAL A 40 -6.29 -4.44 2.41
C VAL A 40 -6.46 -5.56 1.40
N PRO A 41 -7.47 -5.51 0.51
CA PRO A 41 -7.60 -6.52 -0.52
C PRO A 41 -6.42 -6.45 -1.49
N ASN A 42 -5.83 -7.59 -1.83
CA ASN A 42 -4.78 -7.68 -2.84
C ASN A 42 -5.14 -6.98 -4.18
N ALA A 43 -6.41 -7.04 -4.57
CA ALA A 43 -6.91 -6.34 -5.75
C ALA A 43 -6.86 -4.81 -5.62
N SER A 44 -7.02 -4.25 -4.42
CA SER A 44 -6.84 -2.82 -4.15
C SER A 44 -5.39 -2.40 -4.31
N LEU A 45 -4.45 -3.21 -3.84
CA LEU A 45 -3.01 -2.95 -4.03
C LEU A 45 -2.59 -3.06 -5.50
N SER A 46 -3.19 -3.98 -6.25
CA SER A 46 -3.02 -4.05 -7.70
C SER A 46 -3.47 -2.77 -8.40
N ILE A 47 -4.62 -2.21 -8.00
CA ILE A 47 -5.13 -0.92 -8.50
C ILE A 47 -4.19 0.22 -8.11
N ALA A 48 -3.66 0.20 -6.89
CA ALA A 48 -2.72 1.21 -6.40
C ALA A 48 -1.43 1.26 -7.24
N LEU A 49 -0.85 0.10 -7.58
CA LEU A 49 0.33 0.02 -8.46
C LEU A 49 0.07 0.61 -9.85
N GLU A 50 -1.10 0.32 -10.42
CA GLU A 50 -1.51 0.87 -11.71
C GLU A 50 -1.62 2.40 -11.64
N LYS A 51 -2.29 2.94 -10.62
CA LYS A 51 -2.44 4.39 -10.41
C LYS A 51 -1.10 5.09 -10.15
N ALA A 52 -0.16 4.43 -9.48
CA ALA A 52 1.18 4.96 -9.24
C ALA A 52 2.15 4.75 -10.43
N LYS A 53 1.71 4.08 -11.51
CA LYS A 53 2.53 3.71 -12.67
C LYS A 53 3.79 2.94 -12.24
N LEU A 54 3.61 1.91 -11.40
CA LEU A 54 4.66 1.03 -10.88
C LEU A 54 4.59 -0.40 -11.45
N LEU A 55 3.73 -0.64 -12.45
CA LEU A 55 3.58 -1.97 -13.05
C LEU A 55 4.86 -2.49 -13.73
N SER A 56 5.82 -1.62 -14.07
CA SER A 56 7.14 -2.00 -14.57
C SER A 56 7.97 -2.83 -13.57
N TYR A 57 7.67 -2.72 -12.28
CA TYR A 57 8.34 -3.48 -11.21
C TYR A 57 7.70 -4.85 -10.95
N VAL A 58 6.56 -5.13 -11.59
CA VAL A 58 5.90 -6.43 -11.50
C VAL A 58 6.54 -7.38 -12.53
N PRO A 59 7.05 -8.56 -12.13
CA PRO A 59 7.63 -9.50 -13.07
C PRO A 59 6.65 -9.92 -14.18
N PRO A 60 7.14 -10.21 -15.40
CA PRO A 60 6.33 -10.81 -16.44
C PRO A 60 5.66 -12.10 -15.94
N ARG A 61 4.41 -12.34 -16.36
CA ARG A 61 3.60 -13.53 -15.99
C ARG A 61 3.26 -13.63 -14.49
N THR A 62 3.41 -12.56 -13.73
CA THR A 62 2.88 -12.49 -12.35
C THR A 62 1.37 -12.57 -12.37
N ASP A 63 0.81 -13.44 -11.53
CA ASP A 63 -0.63 -13.60 -11.37
C ASP A 63 -1.24 -12.39 -10.63
N LYS A 64 -2.56 -12.41 -10.41
CA LYS A 64 -3.24 -11.31 -9.71
C LYS A 64 -2.73 -11.15 -8.27
N HIS A 65 -2.30 -12.23 -7.62
CA HIS A 65 -1.81 -12.21 -6.24
C HIS A 65 -0.43 -11.57 -6.14
N GLY A 66 0.50 -11.93 -7.02
CA GLY A 66 1.84 -11.37 -6.98
C GLY A 66 1.91 -9.86 -7.26
N ARG A 67 0.86 -9.24 -7.83
CA ARG A 67 0.80 -7.78 -7.94
C ARG A 67 0.66 -7.09 -6.58
N GLY A 68 -0.19 -7.58 -5.67
CA GLY A 68 -0.27 -6.96 -4.34
C GLY A 68 0.99 -7.20 -3.52
N ASP A 69 1.60 -8.38 -3.64
CA ASP A 69 2.89 -8.68 -3.00
C ASP A 69 3.96 -7.64 -3.37
N ILE A 70 4.00 -7.20 -4.63
CA ILE A 70 4.95 -6.16 -5.09
C ILE A 70 4.66 -4.82 -4.43
N ALA A 71 3.38 -4.42 -4.32
CA ALA A 71 2.98 -3.19 -3.66
C ALA A 71 3.36 -3.21 -2.17
N GLU A 72 3.11 -4.33 -1.50
CA GLU A 72 3.49 -4.58 -0.11
C GLU A 72 5.00 -4.47 0.07
N ALA A 73 5.77 -5.12 -0.80
CA ALA A 73 7.23 -5.09 -0.74
C ALA A 73 7.79 -3.68 -0.96
N ILE A 74 7.22 -2.90 -1.90
CA ILE A 74 7.63 -1.50 -2.13
C ILE A 74 7.39 -0.64 -0.88
N LEU A 75 6.22 -0.76 -0.25
CA LEU A 75 5.90 -0.01 0.96
C LEU A 75 6.78 -0.42 2.14
N ALA A 76 7.02 -1.72 2.32
CA ALA A 76 7.91 -2.23 3.35
C ALA A 76 9.34 -1.70 3.16
N TYR A 77 9.85 -1.76 1.93
CA TYR A 77 11.17 -1.23 1.59
C TYR A 77 11.28 0.27 1.88
N ALA A 78 10.29 1.05 1.46
CA ALA A 78 10.26 2.50 1.70
C ALA A 78 10.33 2.84 3.18
N TRP A 79 9.60 2.09 4.01
CA TRP A 79 9.61 2.28 5.46
C TRP A 79 10.95 1.87 6.09
N LEU A 80 11.51 0.72 5.70
CA LEU A 80 12.80 0.24 6.18
C LEU A 80 13.95 1.21 5.84
N GLU A 81 13.92 1.80 4.64
CA GLU A 81 14.89 2.82 4.20
C GLU A 81 14.54 4.23 4.70
N LYS A 82 13.59 4.36 5.65
CA LYS A 82 13.18 5.62 6.29
C LYS A 82 12.71 6.69 5.30
N LYS A 83 12.20 6.27 4.13
CA LYS A 83 11.63 7.16 3.11
C LYS A 83 10.21 7.57 3.43
N ILE A 84 9.53 6.83 4.30
CA ILE A 84 8.20 7.18 4.77
C ILE A 84 8.00 6.66 6.20
N THR A 85 7.30 7.43 7.04
CA THR A 85 6.89 6.97 8.38
C THR A 85 5.48 6.40 8.35
N ILE A 86 5.10 5.68 9.41
CA ILE A 86 3.74 5.14 9.54
C ILE A 86 2.73 6.29 9.65
N GLU A 87 3.05 7.31 10.45
CA GLU A 87 2.20 8.47 10.69
C GLU A 87 1.93 9.24 9.40
N GLU A 88 2.95 9.40 8.57
CA GLU A 88 2.79 10.03 7.27
C GLU A 88 1.95 9.18 6.32
N ALA A 89 2.22 7.87 6.23
CA ALA A 89 1.43 6.97 5.40
C ALA A 89 -0.05 6.97 5.80
N VAL A 90 -0.33 6.92 7.10
CA VAL A 90 -1.68 7.07 7.68
C VAL A 90 -2.30 8.41 7.28
N GLY A 91 -1.57 9.51 7.43
CA GLY A 91 -2.02 10.84 7.04
C GLY A 91 -2.39 10.94 5.56
N ILE A 92 -1.60 10.34 4.67
CA ILE A 92 -1.89 10.29 3.22
C ILE A 92 -3.14 9.46 2.95
N LEU A 93 -3.27 8.26 3.56
CA LEU A 93 -4.45 7.42 3.36
C LEU A 93 -5.73 8.15 3.81
N LYS A 94 -5.74 8.71 5.01
CA LYS A 94 -6.90 9.44 5.55
C LYS A 94 -7.34 10.61 4.69
N LYS A 95 -6.38 11.40 4.18
CA LYS A 95 -6.67 12.53 3.29
C LYS A 95 -7.36 12.09 1.99
N ASN A 96 -7.16 10.84 1.58
CA ASN A 96 -7.70 10.27 0.35
C ASN A 96 -8.83 9.26 0.60
N PHE A 97 -9.25 9.06 1.86
CA PHE A 97 -10.44 8.26 2.16
C PHE A 97 -11.70 9.03 1.78
N THR A 98 -12.60 8.32 1.12
CA THR A 98 -13.96 8.75 0.85
C THR A 98 -14.91 7.82 1.60
N PRO A 99 -16.20 8.18 1.79
CA PRO A 99 -17.17 7.26 2.40
C PRO A 99 -17.27 5.89 1.69
N GLU A 100 -16.80 5.80 0.45
CA GLU A 100 -16.77 4.56 -0.33
C GLU A 100 -15.82 3.50 0.22
N VAL A 101 -14.83 3.87 1.05
CA VAL A 101 -13.94 2.90 1.72
C VAL A 101 -14.69 1.94 2.63
N LEU A 102 -15.89 2.30 3.08
CA LEU A 102 -16.78 1.47 3.89
C LEU A 102 -17.82 0.72 3.05
N HIS A 103 -17.95 1.05 1.76
CA HIS A 103 -19.00 0.51 0.90
C HIS A 103 -18.70 -0.93 0.45
N PRO A 104 -19.61 -1.90 0.60
CA PRO A 104 -19.33 -3.32 0.32
C PRO A 104 -18.75 -3.60 -1.07
N SER A 105 -19.30 -2.96 -2.11
CA SER A 105 -18.89 -3.17 -3.51
C SER A 105 -17.86 -2.18 -4.05
N ARG A 106 -17.73 -0.98 -3.43
CA ARG A 106 -16.87 0.11 -3.93
C ARG A 106 -15.56 0.25 -3.15
N LYS A 107 -15.49 -0.31 -1.93
CA LYS A 107 -14.30 -0.24 -1.06
C LYS A 107 -13.02 -0.64 -1.77
N LYS A 108 -13.06 -1.61 -2.68
CA LYS A 108 -11.88 -2.09 -3.40
C LYS A 108 -11.19 -0.97 -4.19
N GLU A 109 -11.97 -0.20 -4.96
CA GLU A 109 -11.45 0.91 -5.78
C GLU A 109 -11.07 2.11 -4.91
N ALA A 110 -11.86 2.39 -3.87
CA ALA A 110 -11.58 3.49 -2.94
C ALA A 110 -10.27 3.27 -2.17
N ILE A 111 -10.07 2.07 -1.61
CA ILE A 111 -8.82 1.68 -0.94
C ILE A 111 -7.66 1.71 -1.94
N GLY A 112 -7.84 1.17 -3.15
CA GLY A 112 -6.81 1.18 -4.18
C GLY A 112 -6.41 2.59 -4.62
N SER A 113 -7.36 3.52 -4.67
CA SER A 113 -7.09 4.93 -4.96
C SER A 113 -6.28 5.60 -3.85
N ALA A 114 -6.66 5.41 -2.59
CA ALA A 114 -5.93 5.97 -1.45
C ALA A 114 -4.49 5.43 -1.37
N PHE A 115 -4.30 4.12 -1.53
CA PHE A 115 -2.96 3.53 -1.60
C PHE A 115 -2.18 3.94 -2.86
N GLY A 116 -2.88 4.25 -3.96
CA GLY A 116 -2.24 4.79 -5.17
C GLY A 116 -1.56 6.12 -4.91
N GLU A 117 -2.20 7.02 -4.15
CA GLU A 117 -1.57 8.30 -3.76
C GLU A 117 -0.37 8.09 -2.83
N LEU A 118 -0.47 7.15 -1.90
CA LEU A 118 0.66 6.76 -1.05
C LEU A 118 1.84 6.23 -1.86
N LEU A 119 1.58 5.34 -2.82
CA LEU A 119 2.62 4.76 -3.68
C LEU A 119 3.26 5.79 -4.62
N LYS A 120 2.56 6.85 -5.04
CA LYS A 120 3.17 7.95 -5.81
C LYS A 120 4.23 8.69 -4.99
N VAL A 121 3.91 9.01 -3.73
CA VAL A 121 4.88 9.65 -2.81
C VAL A 121 6.08 8.74 -2.59
N VAL A 122 5.83 7.45 -2.34
CA VAL A 122 6.91 6.47 -2.15
C VAL A 122 7.76 6.31 -3.40
N LYS A 123 7.14 6.26 -4.58
CA LYS A 123 7.83 6.21 -5.88
C LYS A 123 8.81 7.37 -6.04
N GLU A 124 8.37 8.60 -5.80
CA GLU A 124 9.22 9.78 -5.92
C GLU A 124 10.41 9.73 -4.96
N ARG A 125 10.21 9.28 -3.72
CA ARG A 125 11.27 9.23 -2.69
C ARG A 125 12.26 8.09 -2.84
N LEU A 126 11.83 7.03 -3.53
CA LEU A 126 12.67 5.89 -3.90
C LEU A 126 13.27 6.03 -5.31
N GLU A 127 12.93 7.09 -6.04
CA GLU A 127 13.37 7.34 -7.41
C GLU A 127 13.00 6.19 -8.37
N LEU A 128 11.78 5.64 -8.20
CA LEU A 128 11.24 4.52 -8.98
C LEU A 128 10.49 4.95 -10.25
#